data_AF-T1HGW3-F1
#
_entry.id   AF-T1HGW3-F1
#
_cell.length_a   1.000
_cell.length_b   1.000
_cell.length_c   1.000
_cell.angle_alpha   90.00
_cell.angle_beta   90.00
_cell.angle_gamma   90.00
#
_symmetry.space_group_name_H-M   'P 1'
#
loop_
_entity.id
_entity.type
_entity.pdbx_description
1 polymer ?
#
loop_
_entity_poly.entity_id
_entity_poly.type
_entity_poly.pdbx_seq_one_letter_code
_entity_poly.pdbx_strand_id
1 'polypeptide(L)'
;MKKWLAGKRFYSNEEVIAETNGDTVCRAEDEHIHLLQTITERAMLKDSLLGELYLQLIKQTTDHPDPNSRVNLRHWALLSLACSVVLPPQRLIRKYLIAHLKKCSGDCISEEGKYARFAEKVGIGLFHPMSQGNNQNPPKCTRKSHHLFLFKKHLFLDHFMDLDDSVEKELLYHQLLHSLRADRFPVTEKEAVMLTALQAQLELGDCGSFDVDYRTIASHCLPSRLVPNLPQEGIMLHYQSLRGMTSPEAKKAFLNLIRSWPFHRATIFDVMVRFKRHLFRSKLVNLKNKVANFISYHFLYTSFAGTGVTTF
;
A
#
# COMPACT_ATOMS: atom_id res chain seq x y z
N MET A 1 24.66 1.21 48.40
CA MET A 1 25.42 -0.06 48.45
C MET A 1 24.41 -1.21 48.49
N LYS A 2 24.63 -2.28 47.71
CA LYS A 2 23.73 -3.41 47.34
C LYS A 2 22.75 -3.12 46.20
N LYS A 3 22.57 -3.99 45.21
CA LYS A 3 23.43 -4.95 44.47
C LYS A 3 22.54 -5.43 43.31
N TRP A 4 23.12 -5.58 42.14
CA TRP A 4 22.58 -6.29 40.98
C TRP A 4 21.99 -7.67 41.36
N LEU A 5 20.76 -7.97 40.91
CA LEU A 5 20.32 -9.34 40.62
C LEU A 5 19.37 -9.34 39.40
N ALA A 6 19.85 -10.03 38.36
CA ALA A 6 19.19 -10.68 37.24
C ALA A 6 17.64 -10.66 37.14
N GLY A 7 17.12 -10.10 36.04
CA GLY A 7 16.67 -10.96 34.93
C GLY A 7 15.44 -11.86 35.11
N LYS A 8 14.53 -11.59 36.05
CA LYS A 8 13.15 -12.11 35.99
C LYS A 8 12.17 -11.00 36.34
N ARG A 9 11.49 -10.48 35.31
CA ARG A 9 10.37 -9.55 35.45
C ARG A 9 9.23 -10.35 36.09
N PHE A 10 9.08 -10.26 37.40
CA PHE A 10 7.87 -10.71 38.08
C PHE A 10 6.78 -9.74 37.67
N TYR A 11 5.99 -10.11 36.66
CA TYR A 11 4.76 -9.42 36.34
C TYR A 11 3.86 -9.55 37.57
N SER A 12 3.42 -8.42 38.12
CA SER A 12 2.43 -8.42 39.18
C SER A 12 1.18 -9.14 38.67
N ASN A 13 0.47 -9.87 39.54
CA ASN A 13 -0.77 -10.55 39.15
C ASN A 13 -1.78 -9.58 38.51
N GLU A 14 -1.74 -8.30 38.87
CA GLU A 14 -2.55 -7.24 38.27
C GLU A 14 -2.19 -6.93 36.80
N GLU A 15 -0.91 -6.96 36.41
CA GLU A 15 -0.49 -6.78 35.00
C GLU A 15 -0.90 -7.98 34.15
N VAL A 16 -0.74 -9.21 34.66
CA VAL A 16 -1.14 -10.43 33.94
C VAL A 16 -2.66 -10.50 33.77
N ILE A 17 -3.43 -10.09 34.78
CA ILE A 17 -4.90 -10.00 34.70
C ILE A 17 -5.31 -8.89 33.71
N ALA A 18 -4.61 -7.75 33.68
CA ALA A 18 -4.88 -6.66 32.73
C ALA A 18 -4.57 -7.05 31.28
N GLU A 19 -3.47 -7.77 31.02
CA GLU A 19 -3.15 -8.29 29.68
C GLU A 19 -4.12 -9.37 29.24
N THR A 20 -4.49 -10.30 30.14
CA THR A 20 -5.48 -11.34 29.85
C THR A 20 -6.87 -10.75 29.60
N ASN A 21 -7.26 -9.73 30.36
CA ASN A 21 -8.50 -8.98 30.15
C ASN A 21 -8.44 -8.17 28.84
N GLY A 22 -7.30 -7.58 28.51
CA GLY A 22 -7.10 -6.88 27.24
C GLY A 22 -7.17 -7.83 26.03
N ASP A 23 -6.54 -9.00 26.13
CA ASP A 23 -6.55 -10.01 25.07
C ASP A 23 -7.93 -10.66 24.88
N THR A 24 -8.68 -10.88 25.96
CA THR A 24 -10.07 -11.39 25.89
C THR A 24 -11.03 -10.34 25.32
N VAL A 25 -10.88 -9.08 25.70
CA VAL A 25 -11.66 -7.97 25.13
C VAL A 25 -11.37 -7.79 23.64
N CYS A 26 -10.10 -7.78 23.23
CA CYS A 26 -9.73 -7.69 21.81
C CYS A 26 -10.30 -8.86 20.99
N ARG A 27 -10.27 -10.09 21.51
CA ARG A 27 -10.85 -11.26 20.83
C ARG A 27 -12.37 -11.14 20.65
N ALA A 28 -13.08 -10.70 21.68
CA ALA A 28 -14.52 -10.48 21.60
C ALA A 28 -14.87 -9.37 20.60
N GLU A 29 -14.08 -8.30 20.52
CA GLU A 29 -14.25 -7.23 19.54
C GLU A 29 -14.00 -7.72 18.10
N ASP A 30 -12.96 -8.51 17.88
CA ASP A 30 -12.66 -9.12 16.58
C ASP A 30 -13.77 -10.07 16.11
N GLU A 31 -14.33 -10.89 17.02
CA GLU A 31 -15.48 -11.75 16.73
C GLU A 31 -16.71 -10.93 16.30
N HIS A 32 -16.97 -9.80 16.98
CA HIS A 32 -18.05 -8.89 16.61
C HIS A 32 -17.83 -8.27 15.23
N ILE A 33 -16.62 -7.84 14.89
CA ILE A 33 -16.30 -7.28 13.58
C ILE A 33 -16.51 -8.32 12.48
N HIS A 34 -16.02 -9.54 12.67
CA HIS A 34 -16.22 -10.63 11.71
C HIS A 34 -17.69 -11.00 11.52
N LEU A 35 -18.48 -11.01 12.60
CA LEU A 35 -19.92 -11.25 12.51
C LEU A 35 -20.63 -10.16 11.69
N LEU A 36 -20.33 -8.89 11.96
CA LEU A 36 -20.92 -7.75 11.24
C LEU A 36 -20.55 -7.77 9.75
N GLN A 37 -19.29 -8.05 9.43
CA GLN A 37 -18.81 -8.24 8.05
C GLN A 37 -19.59 -9.36 7.37
N THR A 38 -19.67 -10.53 8.01
CA THR A 38 -20.36 -11.71 7.47
C THR A 38 -21.84 -11.42 7.19
N ILE A 39 -22.55 -10.80 8.13
CA ILE A 39 -23.97 -10.46 7.96
C ILE A 39 -24.15 -9.50 6.78
N THR A 40 -23.34 -8.44 6.73
CA THR A 40 -23.44 -7.41 5.69
C THR A 40 -23.11 -7.98 4.31
N GLU A 41 -22.02 -8.73 4.19
CA GLU A 41 -21.62 -9.40 2.95
C GLU A 41 -22.71 -10.35 2.44
N ARG A 42 -23.29 -11.17 3.33
CA ARG A 42 -24.36 -12.11 2.97
C ARG A 42 -25.64 -11.40 2.54
N ALA A 43 -26.01 -10.31 3.20
CA ALA A 43 -27.16 -9.51 2.83
C ALA A 43 -27.00 -8.82 1.47
N MET A 44 -25.77 -8.38 1.14
CA MET A 44 -25.44 -7.75 -0.14
C MET A 44 -25.49 -8.72 -1.33
N LEU A 45 -25.53 -10.04 -1.12
CA LEU A 45 -25.63 -11.02 -2.21
C LEU A 45 -27.01 -11.01 -2.90
N LYS A 46 -28.06 -10.54 -2.23
CA LYS A 46 -29.42 -10.48 -2.80
C LYS A 46 -30.16 -9.25 -2.30
N ASP A 47 -30.73 -8.49 -3.23
CA ASP A 47 -31.53 -7.29 -2.93
C ASP A 47 -32.65 -7.54 -1.91
N SER A 48 -33.29 -8.70 -1.93
CA SER A 48 -34.33 -9.07 -0.96
C SER A 48 -33.80 -9.27 0.46
N LEU A 49 -32.60 -9.85 0.60
CA LEU A 49 -31.94 -10.02 1.90
C LEU A 49 -31.44 -8.68 2.43
N LEU A 50 -30.95 -7.82 1.55
CA LEU A 50 -30.58 -6.46 1.92
C LEU A 50 -31.80 -5.67 2.42
N GLY A 51 -32.93 -5.75 1.71
CA GLY A 51 -34.19 -5.15 2.16
C GLY A 51 -34.64 -5.66 3.53
N GLU A 52 -34.57 -6.98 3.75
CA GLU A 52 -34.90 -7.61 5.05
C GLU A 52 -33.96 -7.14 6.17
N LEU A 53 -32.65 -7.07 5.93
CA LEU A 53 -31.67 -6.56 6.89
C LEU A 53 -32.05 -5.14 7.34
N TYR A 54 -32.40 -4.25 6.41
CA TYR A 54 -32.81 -2.89 6.76
C TYR A 54 -34.09 -2.85 7.59
N LEU A 55 -35.11 -3.65 7.24
CA LEU A 55 -36.35 -3.71 7.99
C LEU A 55 -36.12 -4.22 9.43
N GLN A 56 -35.26 -5.22 9.59
CA GLN A 56 -34.88 -5.73 10.91
C GLN A 56 -34.12 -4.67 11.71
N LEU A 57 -33.16 -3.97 11.12
CA LEU A 57 -32.42 -2.92 11.82
C LEU A 57 -33.31 -1.73 12.22
N ILE A 58 -34.24 -1.31 11.35
CA ILE A 58 -35.23 -0.29 11.68
C ILE A 58 -36.09 -0.75 12.86
N LYS A 59 -36.57 -2.00 12.83
CA LYS A 59 -37.33 -2.59 13.94
C LYS A 59 -36.54 -2.56 15.26
N GLN A 60 -35.28 -3.00 15.26
CA GLN A 60 -34.46 -3.05 16.48
C GLN A 60 -34.05 -1.67 17.02
N THR A 61 -34.16 -0.64 16.20
CA THR A 61 -33.86 0.76 16.57
C THR A 61 -35.11 1.61 16.80
N THR A 62 -36.31 1.01 16.71
CA THR A 62 -37.57 1.68 16.98
C THR A 62 -38.00 1.40 18.41
N ASP A 63 -38.19 2.45 19.21
CA ASP A 63 -38.77 2.39 20.57
C ASP A 63 -38.17 1.27 21.44
N HIS A 64 -36.84 1.15 21.42
CA HIS A 64 -36.12 0.11 22.17
C HIS A 64 -36.42 0.24 23.67
N PRO A 65 -36.68 -0.87 24.39
CA PRO A 65 -37.12 -0.82 25.80
C PRO A 65 -36.10 -0.19 26.75
N ASP A 66 -34.81 -0.24 26.38
CA ASP A 66 -33.71 0.39 27.10
C ASP A 66 -32.87 1.25 26.13
N PRO A 67 -33.24 2.52 25.92
CA PRO A 67 -32.54 3.42 25.02
C PRO A 67 -31.09 3.66 25.43
N ASN A 68 -30.18 3.78 24.47
CA ASN A 68 -28.73 3.91 24.69
C ASN A 68 -28.04 2.73 25.40
N SER A 69 -28.75 1.61 25.62
CA SER A 69 -28.13 0.37 26.08
C SER A 69 -27.08 -0.13 25.08
N ARG A 70 -26.12 -0.93 25.55
CA ARG A 70 -25.06 -1.51 24.69
C ARG A 70 -25.64 -2.28 23.50
N VAL A 71 -26.78 -2.94 23.68
CA VAL A 71 -27.47 -3.70 22.64
C VAL A 71 -28.09 -2.76 21.61
N ASN A 72 -28.83 -1.75 22.07
CA ASN A 72 -29.40 -0.72 21.21
C ASN A 72 -28.33 0.00 20.37
N LEU A 73 -27.24 0.44 21.00
CA LEU A 73 -26.16 1.14 20.30
C LEU A 73 -25.45 0.26 19.28
N ARG A 74 -25.42 -1.06 19.47
CA ARG A 74 -24.91 -2.01 18.47
C ARG A 74 -25.81 -2.06 17.24
N HIS A 75 -27.13 -2.05 17.41
CA HIS A 75 -28.07 -1.99 16.29
C HIS A 75 -27.95 -0.67 15.51
N TRP A 76 -27.82 0.45 16.22
CA TRP A 76 -27.58 1.76 15.60
C TRP A 76 -26.24 1.84 14.88
N ALA A 77 -25.17 1.29 15.48
CA ALA A 77 -23.87 1.19 14.86
C ALA A 77 -23.95 0.37 13.56
N LEU A 78 -24.58 -0.81 13.57
CA LEU A 78 -24.76 -1.64 12.38
C LEU A 78 -25.61 -0.95 11.31
N LEU A 79 -26.71 -0.28 11.69
CA LEU A 79 -27.53 0.49 10.75
C LEU A 79 -26.73 1.61 10.08
N SER A 80 -25.96 2.36 10.86
CA SER A 80 -25.12 3.45 10.36
C SER A 80 -23.99 2.95 9.44
N LEU A 81 -23.38 1.82 9.79
CA LEU A 81 -22.37 1.14 8.98
C LEU A 81 -22.99 0.67 7.66
N ALA A 82 -24.13 -0.02 7.70
CA ALA A 82 -24.82 -0.51 6.52
C ALA A 82 -25.11 0.65 5.55
N CYS A 83 -25.69 1.76 6.04
CA CYS A 83 -25.94 2.97 5.24
C CYS A 83 -24.69 3.58 4.60
N SER A 84 -23.50 3.38 5.20
CA SER A 84 -22.23 3.87 4.64
C SER A 84 -21.64 2.98 3.55
N VAL A 85 -22.07 1.73 3.47
CA VAL A 85 -21.57 0.74 2.52
C VAL A 85 -22.53 0.61 1.32
N VAL A 86 -23.83 0.51 1.58
CA VAL A 86 -24.86 0.27 0.55
C VAL A 86 -26.20 0.85 1.02
N LEU A 87 -27.17 1.02 0.12
CA LEU A 87 -28.54 1.42 0.48
C LEU A 87 -29.55 0.39 -0.06
N PRO A 88 -30.72 0.20 0.59
CA PRO A 88 -31.69 -0.77 0.12
C PRO A 88 -32.20 -0.36 -1.28
N PRO A 89 -32.17 -1.26 -2.28
CA PRO A 89 -32.56 -0.94 -3.66
C PRO A 89 -34.07 -0.72 -3.78
N GLN A 90 -34.89 -1.31 -2.91
CA GLN A 90 -36.34 -1.12 -2.91
C GLN A 90 -36.70 0.31 -2.47
N ARG A 91 -37.34 1.06 -3.37
CA ARG A 91 -37.71 2.48 -3.15
C ARG A 91 -38.57 2.69 -1.89
N LEU A 92 -39.48 1.77 -1.58
CA LEU A 92 -40.35 1.85 -0.40
C LEU A 92 -39.55 1.72 0.89
N ILE A 93 -38.67 0.72 0.98
CA ILE A 93 -37.80 0.51 2.14
C ILE A 93 -36.86 1.71 2.32
N ARG A 94 -36.31 2.25 1.22
CA ARG A 94 -35.46 3.44 1.27
C ARG A 94 -36.19 4.67 1.81
N LYS A 95 -37.41 4.94 1.35
CA LYS A 95 -38.24 6.04 1.89
C LYS A 95 -38.53 5.84 3.37
N TYR A 96 -38.84 4.61 3.76
CA TYR A 96 -39.11 4.27 5.16
C TYR A 96 -37.88 4.45 6.05
N LEU A 97 -36.70 3.99 5.60
CA LEU A 97 -35.42 4.21 6.25
C LEU A 97 -35.14 5.71 6.46
N ILE A 98 -35.29 6.52 5.41
CA ILE A 98 -35.05 7.98 5.51
C ILE A 98 -36.01 8.63 6.51
N ALA A 99 -37.28 8.22 6.53
CA ALA A 99 -38.26 8.73 7.49
C ALA A 99 -37.89 8.34 8.93
N HIS A 100 -37.47 7.10 9.16
CA HIS A 100 -36.97 6.63 10.46
C HIS A 100 -35.76 7.43 10.93
N LEU A 101 -34.75 7.57 10.07
CA LEU A 101 -33.53 8.32 10.39
C LEU A 101 -33.82 9.78 10.71
N LYS A 102 -34.71 10.44 9.95
CA LYS A 102 -35.16 11.82 10.21
C LYS A 102 -35.89 11.98 11.54
N LYS A 103 -36.72 11.01 11.91
CA LYS A 103 -37.43 11.01 13.20
C LYS A 103 -36.41 10.94 14.34
N CYS A 104 -35.46 10.02 14.24
CA CYS A 104 -34.47 9.77 15.30
C CYS A 104 -33.34 10.82 15.34
N SER A 105 -33.02 11.48 14.23
CA SER A 105 -31.95 12.47 14.17
C SER A 105 -32.26 13.78 14.91
N GLY A 106 -33.54 14.04 15.19
CA GLY A 106 -34.02 15.20 15.96
C GLY A 106 -33.59 15.22 17.42
N ASP A 107 -33.20 14.07 18.00
CA ASP A 107 -32.62 14.02 19.34
C ASP A 107 -31.12 14.35 19.28
N CYS A 108 -30.75 15.59 19.60
CA CYS A 108 -29.36 16.05 19.53
C CYS A 108 -28.47 15.53 20.67
N ILE A 109 -29.06 15.00 21.74
CA ILE A 109 -28.35 14.69 22.98
C ILE A 109 -27.97 13.21 23.04
N SER A 110 -28.87 12.31 22.63
CA SER A 110 -28.62 10.87 22.73
C SER A 110 -27.54 10.35 21.78
N GLU A 111 -26.92 9.23 22.14
CA GLU A 111 -26.00 8.51 21.26
C GLU A 111 -26.74 7.93 20.04
N GLU A 112 -27.98 7.49 20.23
CA GLU A 112 -28.86 7.03 19.14
C GLU A 112 -29.06 8.12 18.09
N GLY A 113 -29.37 9.35 18.52
CA GLY A 113 -29.52 10.48 17.62
C GLY A 113 -28.24 10.82 16.87
N LYS A 114 -27.05 10.60 17.46
CA LYS A 114 -25.75 10.76 16.77
C LYS A 114 -25.61 9.76 15.62
N TYR A 115 -25.90 8.48 15.86
CA TYR A 115 -25.89 7.45 14.82
C TYR A 115 -26.92 7.74 13.72
N ALA A 116 -28.14 8.15 14.10
CA ALA A 116 -29.21 8.51 13.17
C ALA A 116 -28.81 9.68 12.25
N ARG A 117 -28.22 10.75 12.80
CA ARG A 117 -27.70 11.89 12.02
C ARG A 117 -26.61 11.48 11.03
N PHE A 118 -25.66 10.66 11.47
CA PHE A 118 -24.62 10.16 10.58
C PHE A 118 -25.22 9.34 9.43
N ALA A 119 -26.07 8.37 9.75
CA ALA A 119 -26.72 7.51 8.77
C ALA A 119 -27.63 8.30 7.83
N GLU A 120 -28.34 9.32 8.33
CA GLU A 120 -29.15 10.23 7.53
C GLU A 120 -28.28 10.98 6.52
N LYS A 121 -27.18 11.60 6.99
CA LYS A 121 -26.27 12.36 6.14
C LYS A 121 -25.66 11.50 5.04
N VAL A 122 -25.30 10.26 5.34
CA VAL A 122 -24.74 9.34 4.34
C VAL A 122 -25.83 8.81 3.40
N GLY A 123 -26.99 8.42 3.93
CA GLY A 123 -28.11 7.90 3.15
C GLY A 123 -28.76 8.93 2.22
N ILE A 124 -28.74 10.22 2.59
CA ILE A 124 -29.19 11.34 1.76
C ILE A 124 -28.04 11.85 0.87
N GLY A 125 -26.81 11.89 1.38
CA GLY A 125 -25.61 12.33 0.66
C GLY A 125 -25.27 11.48 -0.55
N LEU A 126 -25.63 10.20 -0.59
CA LEU A 126 -25.48 9.37 -1.80
C LEU A 126 -26.40 9.80 -2.99
N PHE A 127 -27.29 10.77 -2.80
CA PHE A 127 -28.05 11.45 -3.87
C PHE A 127 -27.47 12.82 -4.29
N HIS A 128 -26.43 13.34 -3.62
CA HIS A 128 -25.77 14.60 -3.96
C HIS A 128 -24.25 14.41 -4.03
N PRO A 129 -23.58 14.72 -5.15
CA PRO A 129 -22.13 14.65 -5.19
C PRO A 129 -21.53 15.58 -4.12
N MET A 130 -20.61 15.00 -3.36
CA MET A 130 -20.05 15.48 -2.11
C MET A 130 -19.65 16.96 -2.08
N SER A 131 -19.96 17.62 -0.96
CA SER A 131 -19.15 18.72 -0.44
C SER A 131 -18.53 18.26 0.89
N GLN A 132 -17.21 18.38 0.97
CA GLN A 132 -16.35 17.93 2.07
C GLN A 132 -16.63 18.64 3.39
N GLY A 133 -16.33 17.96 4.50
CA GLY A 133 -16.20 18.59 5.82
C GLY A 133 -15.82 17.57 6.89
N ASN A 134 -14.55 17.61 7.30
CA ASN A 134 -13.89 16.98 8.45
C ASN A 134 -14.77 16.31 9.51
N ASN A 135 -14.41 15.08 9.91
CA ASN A 135 -14.01 14.87 11.30
C ASN A 135 -13.21 13.59 11.53
N GLN A 136 -12.22 13.76 12.41
CA GLN A 136 -11.26 12.78 12.90
C GLN A 136 -11.93 11.85 13.91
N ASN A 137 -11.74 10.53 13.73
CA ASN A 137 -11.18 9.59 14.71
C ASN A 137 -11.45 8.15 14.24
N PRO A 138 -10.42 7.35 13.91
CA PRO A 138 -10.59 5.93 13.59
C PRO A 138 -10.74 5.07 14.86
N PRO A 139 -11.46 3.94 14.79
CA PRO A 139 -11.48 2.95 15.87
C PRO A 139 -10.09 2.33 16.04
N LYS A 140 -9.67 2.14 17.31
CA LYS A 140 -8.37 1.58 17.67
C LYS A 140 -8.37 0.05 17.60
N CYS A 141 -7.19 -0.43 17.17
CA CYS A 141 -6.56 -1.74 17.36
C CYS A 141 -7.32 -3.01 16.98
N THR A 142 -7.19 -3.38 15.71
CA THR A 142 -6.99 -4.79 15.34
C THR A 142 -5.49 -5.11 15.38
N ARG A 143 -5.11 -6.35 15.75
CA ARG A 143 -3.73 -6.84 15.54
C ARG A 143 -3.57 -7.08 14.03
N LYS A 144 -2.90 -6.13 13.39
CA LYS A 144 -2.93 -5.86 11.96
C LYS A 144 -2.10 -6.86 11.15
N SER A 145 -2.70 -7.45 10.11
CA SER A 145 -2.01 -7.46 8.81
C SER A 145 -1.63 -6.01 8.53
N HIS A 146 -0.35 -5.65 8.65
CA HIS A 146 0.12 -4.27 8.45
C HIS A 146 -0.05 -3.88 6.98
N HIS A 147 -1.27 -3.53 6.59
CA HIS A 147 -1.56 -2.94 5.30
C HIS A 147 -1.04 -1.50 5.34
N LEU A 148 0.11 -1.29 4.72
CA LEU A 148 0.67 0.03 4.51
C LEU A 148 0.11 0.59 3.21
N PHE A 149 -0.57 1.73 3.27
CA PHE A 149 -0.86 2.49 2.06
C PHE A 149 0.42 3.16 1.60
N LEU A 150 0.90 2.77 0.42
CA LEU A 150 2.08 3.37 -0.20
C LEU A 150 1.62 4.29 -1.34
N PHE A 151 2.01 5.57 -1.27
CA PHE A 151 1.87 6.46 -2.40
C PHE A 151 2.95 6.12 -3.45
N LYS A 152 2.52 5.66 -4.63
CA LYS A 152 3.41 5.28 -5.72
C LYS A 152 2.93 5.87 -7.05
N LYS A 153 3.86 6.35 -7.88
CA LYS A 153 3.55 6.75 -9.25
C LYS A 153 3.34 5.49 -10.07
N HIS A 154 2.11 5.30 -10.53
CA HIS A 154 1.71 4.11 -11.29
C HIS A 154 1.70 4.36 -12.81
N LEU A 155 1.34 5.57 -13.22
CA LEU A 155 1.26 5.97 -14.62
C LEU A 155 2.42 6.92 -14.96
N PHE A 156 3.17 6.57 -16.00
CA PHE A 156 4.28 7.37 -16.51
C PHE A 156 3.87 7.95 -17.87
N LEU A 157 3.35 9.18 -17.88
CA LEU A 157 3.00 9.90 -19.10
C LEU A 157 4.08 10.93 -19.41
N ASP A 158 4.78 10.77 -20.53
CA ASP A 158 6.02 11.51 -20.84
C ASP A 158 5.85 13.05 -20.88
N HIS A 159 4.68 13.56 -21.25
CA HIS A 159 4.39 15.00 -21.28
C HIS A 159 4.22 15.63 -19.88
N PHE A 160 4.07 14.82 -18.84
CA PHE A 160 3.78 15.24 -17.47
C PHE A 160 4.81 14.69 -16.46
N MET A 161 6.03 14.39 -16.93
CA MET A 161 7.14 13.98 -16.09
C MET A 161 8.11 15.13 -15.99
N ASP A 162 8.03 15.90 -14.90
CA ASP A 162 8.96 16.99 -14.65
C ASP A 162 10.12 16.48 -13.78
N LEU A 163 11.30 16.35 -14.37
CA LEU A 163 12.52 16.02 -13.63
C LEU A 163 13.22 17.26 -13.09
N ASP A 164 12.65 18.45 -13.24
CA ASP A 164 13.13 19.66 -12.60
C ASP A 164 12.39 19.91 -11.28
N ASP A 165 11.14 19.43 -11.13
CA ASP A 165 10.44 19.38 -9.84
C ASP A 165 11.18 18.48 -8.82
N SER A 166 11.42 19.02 -7.62
CA SER A 166 12.21 18.35 -6.59
C SER A 166 11.43 17.20 -5.94
N VAL A 167 10.11 17.35 -5.77
CA VAL A 167 9.26 16.37 -5.09
C VAL A 167 9.04 15.15 -5.97
N GLU A 168 8.69 15.35 -7.24
CA GLU A 168 8.53 14.27 -8.21
C GLU A 168 9.84 13.51 -8.43
N LYS A 169 10.97 14.22 -8.55
CA LYS A 169 12.31 13.64 -8.67
C LYS A 169 12.67 12.75 -7.48
N GLU A 170 12.38 13.19 -6.25
CA GLU A 170 12.64 12.41 -5.05
C GLU A 170 11.80 11.13 -5.03
N LEU A 171 10.50 11.25 -5.33
CA LEU A 171 9.58 10.12 -5.38
C LEU A 171 10.00 9.07 -6.41
N LEU A 172 10.36 9.51 -7.62
CA LEU A 172 10.79 8.65 -8.71
C LEU A 172 12.10 7.93 -8.37
N TYR A 173 13.05 8.65 -7.78
CA TYR A 173 14.34 8.11 -7.37
C TYR A 173 14.18 6.94 -6.39
N HIS A 174 13.41 7.10 -5.31
CA HIS A 174 13.20 6.04 -4.32
C HIS A 174 12.41 4.85 -4.86
N GLN A 175 11.40 5.09 -5.70
CA GLN A 175 10.65 4.00 -6.34
C GLN A 175 11.53 3.15 -7.26
N LEU A 176 12.49 3.79 -7.89
CA LEU A 176 13.40 3.17 -8.82
C LEU A 176 14.53 2.43 -8.09
N LEU A 177 15.08 2.98 -7.00
CA LEU A 177 15.99 2.24 -6.10
C LEU A 177 15.33 0.94 -5.59
N HIS A 178 14.09 1.02 -5.13
CA HIS A 178 13.35 -0.17 -4.72
C HIS A 178 13.20 -1.17 -5.88
N SER A 179 12.92 -0.68 -7.09
CA SER A 179 12.76 -1.54 -8.27
C SER A 179 14.07 -2.20 -8.71
N LEU A 180 15.21 -1.50 -8.59
CA LEU A 180 16.54 -2.04 -8.84
C LEU A 180 16.89 -3.14 -7.84
N ARG A 181 16.74 -2.88 -6.54
CA ARG A 181 17.01 -3.87 -5.47
C ARG A 181 16.16 -5.12 -5.59
N ALA A 182 14.93 -4.98 -6.08
CA ALA A 182 14.02 -6.09 -6.34
C ALA A 182 14.32 -6.83 -7.67
N ASP A 183 15.48 -6.58 -8.31
CA ASP A 183 15.94 -7.22 -9.54
C ASP A 183 14.90 -7.10 -10.67
N ARG A 184 14.12 -5.99 -10.72
CA ARG A 184 13.05 -5.83 -11.71
C ARG A 184 13.61 -5.58 -13.11
N PHE A 185 14.76 -4.93 -13.21
CA PHE A 185 15.42 -4.61 -14.47
C PHE A 185 16.65 -5.50 -14.70
N PRO A 186 16.91 -5.91 -15.95
CA PRO A 186 18.16 -6.57 -16.31
C PRO A 186 19.29 -5.53 -16.32
N VAL A 187 20.07 -5.48 -15.24
CA VAL A 187 21.21 -4.56 -15.11
C VAL A 187 22.49 -5.26 -15.58
N THR A 188 23.20 -4.68 -16.53
CA THR A 188 24.51 -5.16 -16.96
C THR A 188 25.60 -4.79 -15.94
N GLU A 189 26.75 -5.45 -16.00
CA GLU A 189 27.87 -5.17 -15.09
C GLU A 189 28.36 -3.72 -15.20
N LYS A 190 28.50 -3.21 -16.44
CA LYS A 190 28.90 -1.81 -16.69
C LYS A 190 27.89 -0.81 -16.11
N GLU A 191 26.59 -1.07 -16.26
CA GLU A 191 25.55 -0.23 -15.67
C GLU A 191 25.54 -0.28 -14.16
N ALA A 192 25.76 -1.45 -13.57
CA ALA A 192 25.86 -1.60 -12.12
C ALA A 192 27.05 -0.81 -11.56
N VAL A 193 28.18 -0.80 -12.27
CA VAL A 193 29.35 0.04 -11.94
C VAL A 193 28.99 1.54 -11.99
N MET A 194 28.37 1.99 -13.09
CA MET A 194 27.97 3.40 -13.24
C MET A 194 26.95 3.84 -12.17
N LEU A 195 25.95 3.01 -11.88
CA LEU A 195 24.94 3.28 -10.85
C LEU A 195 25.57 3.35 -9.45
N THR A 196 26.53 2.48 -9.15
CA THR A 196 27.25 2.50 -7.87
C THR A 196 28.12 3.74 -7.74
N ALA A 197 28.80 4.16 -8.81
CA ALA A 197 29.60 5.38 -8.83
C ALA A 197 28.73 6.63 -8.61
N LEU A 198 27.57 6.70 -9.25
CA LEU A 198 26.60 7.78 -9.03
C LEU A 198 26.03 7.77 -7.60
N GLN A 199 25.75 6.59 -7.05
CA GLN A 199 25.32 6.44 -5.65
C GLN A 199 26.41 6.90 -4.68
N ALA A 200 27.67 6.61 -4.96
CA ALA A 200 28.80 7.06 -4.15
C ALA A 200 28.92 8.59 -4.17
N GLN A 201 28.80 9.24 -5.33
CA GLN A 201 28.76 10.70 -5.44
C GLN A 201 27.57 11.31 -4.68
N LEU A 202 26.43 10.61 -4.64
CA LEU A 202 25.24 11.06 -3.92
C LEU A 202 25.38 10.98 -2.39
N GLU A 203 26.02 9.92 -1.87
CA GLU A 203 26.14 9.67 -0.42
C GLU A 203 27.39 10.33 0.19
N LEU A 204 28.51 10.32 -0.54
CA LEU A 204 29.83 10.73 -0.02
C LEU A 204 30.31 12.07 -0.60
N GLY A 205 29.69 12.59 -1.67
CA GLY A 205 30.17 13.77 -2.39
C GLY A 205 31.37 13.45 -3.28
N ASP A 206 32.29 14.40 -3.46
CA ASP A 206 33.48 14.22 -4.31
C ASP A 206 34.45 13.18 -3.75
N CYS A 207 35.08 12.42 -4.65
CA CYS A 207 36.04 11.37 -4.29
C CYS A 207 37.26 11.95 -3.51
N GLY A 208 37.30 11.72 -2.20
CA GLY A 208 38.36 12.25 -1.31
C GLY A 208 39.31 11.19 -0.73
N SER A 209 38.82 9.97 -0.46
CA SER A 209 39.60 8.91 0.20
C SER A 209 39.60 7.62 -0.61
N PHE A 210 40.72 6.88 -0.54
CA PHE A 210 40.90 5.59 -1.22
C PHE A 210 40.27 4.40 -0.46
N ASP A 211 39.75 4.62 0.75
CA ASP A 211 39.23 3.56 1.64
C ASP A 211 37.69 3.57 1.72
N VAL A 212 37.03 3.62 0.56
CA VAL A 212 35.57 3.61 0.47
C VAL A 212 35.10 2.17 0.25
N ASP A 213 34.24 1.66 1.15
CA ASP A 213 33.58 0.38 0.93
C ASP A 213 32.44 0.50 -0.08
N TYR A 214 32.80 0.36 -1.36
CA TYR A 214 31.85 0.38 -2.48
C TYR A 214 30.79 -0.74 -2.39
N ARG A 215 31.01 -1.81 -1.62
CA ARG A 215 30.03 -2.90 -1.50
C ARG A 215 28.83 -2.47 -0.68
N THR A 216 29.06 -1.72 0.39
CA THR A 216 27.99 -1.15 1.22
C THR A 216 27.14 -0.19 0.39
N ILE A 217 27.77 0.71 -0.37
CA ILE A 217 27.07 1.66 -1.27
C ILE A 217 26.30 0.92 -2.37
N ALA A 218 26.92 -0.08 -3.01
CA ALA A 218 26.25 -0.91 -4.01
C ALA A 218 25.00 -1.60 -3.43
N SER A 219 25.03 -2.03 -2.17
CA SER A 219 23.87 -2.66 -1.52
C SER A 219 22.68 -1.71 -1.34
N HIS A 220 22.91 -0.39 -1.38
CA HIS A 220 21.85 0.61 -1.26
C HIS A 220 21.04 0.74 -2.56
N CYS A 221 21.68 0.55 -3.73
CA CYS A 221 21.07 0.77 -5.03
C CYS A 221 20.89 -0.49 -5.90
N LEU A 222 21.65 -1.56 -5.68
CA LEU A 222 21.67 -2.75 -6.53
C LEU A 222 21.10 -4.01 -5.85
N PRO A 223 20.65 -5.01 -6.63
CA PRO A 223 20.27 -6.32 -6.11
C PRO A 223 21.47 -7.02 -5.44
N SER A 224 21.21 -7.74 -4.34
CA SER A 224 22.23 -8.49 -3.58
C SER A 224 23.03 -9.50 -4.41
N ARG A 225 22.46 -9.97 -5.53
CA ARG A 225 23.15 -10.85 -6.49
C ARG A 225 24.31 -10.17 -7.22
N LEU A 226 24.22 -8.87 -7.50
CA LEU A 226 25.23 -8.14 -8.27
C LEU A 226 26.32 -7.55 -7.36
N VAL A 227 25.98 -7.15 -6.15
CA VAL A 227 26.89 -6.52 -5.16
C VAL A 227 28.24 -7.24 -4.99
N PRO A 228 28.33 -8.58 -4.81
CA PRO A 228 29.61 -9.24 -4.52
C PRO A 228 30.58 -9.31 -5.70
N ASN A 229 30.08 -9.22 -6.95
CA ASN A 229 30.87 -9.45 -8.16
C ASN A 229 31.27 -8.15 -8.88
N LEU A 230 31.13 -6.99 -8.24
CA LEU A 230 31.39 -5.71 -8.89
C LEU A 230 32.89 -5.38 -8.94
N PRO A 231 33.41 -4.96 -10.11
CA PRO A 231 34.79 -4.51 -10.23
C PRO A 231 34.96 -3.14 -9.56
N GLN A 232 35.66 -3.12 -8.42
CA GLN A 232 35.88 -1.90 -7.63
C GLN A 232 36.70 -0.85 -8.40
N GLU A 233 37.67 -1.26 -9.19
CA GLU A 233 38.49 -0.37 -10.02
C GLU A 233 37.62 0.41 -11.02
N GLY A 234 36.65 -0.26 -11.66
CA GLY A 234 35.70 0.39 -12.56
C GLY A 234 34.84 1.42 -11.84
N ILE A 235 34.39 1.13 -10.62
CA ILE A 235 33.59 2.08 -9.81
C ILE A 235 34.42 3.30 -9.48
N MET A 236 35.67 3.11 -9.04
CA MET A 236 36.57 4.20 -8.69
C MET A 236 36.86 5.12 -9.89
N LEU A 237 37.15 4.55 -11.07
CA LEU A 237 37.41 5.32 -12.29
C LEU A 237 36.18 6.15 -12.68
N HIS A 238 34.99 5.56 -12.65
CA HIS A 238 33.76 6.29 -12.94
C HIS A 238 33.45 7.33 -11.87
N TYR A 239 33.69 7.03 -10.59
CA TYR A 239 33.47 7.97 -9.49
C TYR A 239 34.37 9.20 -9.59
N GLN A 240 35.66 9.01 -9.94
CA GLN A 240 36.58 10.12 -10.20
C GLN A 240 36.12 11.01 -11.36
N SER A 241 35.51 10.43 -12.40
CA SER A 241 34.98 11.20 -13.54
C SER A 241 33.78 12.09 -13.20
N LEU A 242 33.12 11.84 -12.05
CA LEU A 242 31.96 12.59 -11.58
C LEU A 242 32.32 13.76 -10.65
N ARG A 243 33.61 14.02 -10.44
CA ARG A 243 34.09 15.07 -9.54
C ARG A 243 33.51 16.45 -9.90
N GLY A 244 33.03 17.17 -8.90
CA GLY A 244 32.39 18.48 -9.04
C GLY A 244 30.90 18.41 -9.38
N MET A 245 30.34 17.21 -9.56
CA MET A 245 28.90 17.03 -9.75
C MET A 245 28.15 17.18 -8.43
N THR A 246 27.14 18.04 -8.40
CA THR A 246 26.31 18.26 -7.21
C THR A 246 25.36 17.07 -6.97
N SER A 247 24.89 16.90 -5.73
CA SER A 247 23.88 15.87 -5.39
C SER A 247 22.62 15.89 -6.30
N PRO A 248 21.98 17.04 -6.59
CA PRO A 248 20.82 17.07 -7.49
C PRO A 248 21.18 16.69 -8.93
N GLU A 249 22.37 17.05 -9.42
CA GLU A 249 22.85 16.67 -10.75
C GLU A 249 23.15 15.17 -10.83
N ALA A 250 23.78 14.60 -9.80
CA ALA A 250 24.03 13.17 -9.70
C ALA A 250 22.71 12.37 -9.66
N LYS A 251 21.70 12.87 -8.94
CA LYS A 251 20.36 12.25 -8.89
C LYS A 251 19.67 12.33 -10.26
N LYS A 252 19.78 13.46 -10.96
CA LYS A 252 19.26 13.63 -12.33
C LYS A 252 19.99 12.71 -13.32
N ALA A 253 21.32 12.58 -13.21
CA ALA A 253 22.12 11.67 -14.03
C ALA A 253 21.76 10.19 -13.79
N PHE A 254 21.53 9.81 -12.53
CA PHE A 254 21.07 8.47 -12.14
C PHE A 254 19.70 8.15 -12.77
N LEU A 255 18.74 9.07 -12.68
CA LEU A 255 17.43 8.91 -13.32
C LEU A 255 17.54 8.86 -14.85
N ASN A 256 18.39 9.69 -15.46
CA ASN A 256 18.60 9.71 -16.91
C ASN A 256 19.26 8.42 -17.43
N LEU A 257 20.22 7.86 -16.69
CA LEU A 257 20.83 6.58 -17.04
C LEU A 257 19.76 5.49 -17.15
N ILE A 258 18.81 5.45 -16.21
CA ILE A 258 17.75 4.45 -16.24
C ILE A 258 16.69 4.79 -17.30
N ARG A 259 16.45 6.08 -17.58
CA ARG A 259 15.61 6.47 -18.73
C ARG A 259 16.19 6.04 -20.08
N SER A 260 17.48 5.75 -20.16
CA SER A 260 18.07 5.19 -21.38
C SER A 260 17.71 3.71 -21.58
N TRP A 261 17.28 2.99 -20.53
CA TRP A 261 17.01 1.56 -20.63
C TRP A 261 15.76 1.27 -21.47
N PRO A 262 15.79 0.26 -22.36
CA PRO A 262 14.65 -0.08 -23.21
C PRO A 262 13.35 -0.36 -22.43
N PHE A 263 13.48 -0.88 -21.21
CA PHE A 263 12.37 -1.37 -20.38
C PHE A 263 12.03 -0.50 -19.16
N HIS A 264 12.64 0.68 -18.98
CA HIS A 264 12.37 1.52 -17.79
C HIS A 264 10.91 1.99 -17.68
N ARG A 265 10.16 1.98 -18.78
CA ARG A 265 8.73 2.35 -18.87
C ARG A 265 7.80 1.15 -18.98
N ALA A 266 8.33 -0.07 -18.87
CA ALA A 266 7.54 -1.27 -19.05
C ALA A 266 7.05 -1.79 -17.71
N THR A 267 5.78 -2.18 -17.64
CA THR A 267 5.27 -2.91 -16.48
C THR A 267 5.71 -4.36 -16.63
N ILE A 268 6.62 -4.78 -15.76
CA ILE A 268 7.18 -6.14 -15.76
C ILE A 268 6.38 -6.99 -14.78
N PHE A 269 5.76 -8.06 -15.26
CA PHE A 269 5.05 -9.04 -14.47
C PHE A 269 5.86 -10.32 -14.40
N ASP A 270 6.07 -10.83 -13.19
CA ASP A 270 6.63 -12.17 -13.03
C ASP A 270 5.52 -13.17 -13.41
N VAL A 271 5.76 -13.92 -14.48
CA VAL A 271 4.80 -14.91 -14.99
C VAL A 271 5.44 -16.28 -15.00
N MET A 272 4.68 -17.29 -14.60
CA MET A 272 5.07 -18.67 -14.86
C MET A 272 4.47 -19.09 -16.19
N VAL A 273 5.33 -19.30 -17.18
CA VAL A 273 4.91 -19.76 -18.50
C VAL A 273 5.07 -21.28 -18.54
N ARG A 274 4.00 -21.96 -18.92
CA ARG A 274 4.04 -23.39 -19.24
C ARG A 274 4.37 -23.53 -20.71
N PHE A 275 5.48 -24.19 -21.02
CA PHE A 275 5.81 -24.62 -22.37
C PHE A 275 6.01 -26.13 -22.38
N LYS A 276 5.15 -26.86 -23.09
CA LYS A 276 5.02 -28.32 -23.01
C LYS A 276 4.80 -28.80 -21.56
N ARG A 277 5.57 -29.80 -21.09
CA ARG A 277 5.48 -30.38 -19.73
C ARG A 277 6.33 -29.64 -18.68
N HIS A 278 6.97 -28.54 -19.03
CA HIS A 278 7.87 -27.81 -18.13
C HIS A 278 7.33 -26.42 -17.80
N LEU A 279 7.45 -26.05 -16.52
CA LEU A 279 7.17 -24.73 -15.99
C LEU A 279 8.47 -23.92 -15.98
N PHE A 280 8.46 -22.76 -16.62
CA PHE A 280 9.58 -21.82 -16.59
C PHE A 280 9.14 -20.53 -15.92
N ARG A 281 9.96 -20.00 -15.01
CA ARG A 281 9.82 -18.62 -14.56
C ARG A 281 10.23 -17.72 -15.72
N SER A 282 9.40 -16.74 -16.06
CA SER A 282 9.66 -15.76 -17.11
C SER A 282 9.19 -14.39 -16.65
N LYS A 283 9.66 -13.32 -17.30
CA LYS A 283 9.13 -11.97 -17.10
C LYS A 283 8.31 -11.57 -18.32
N LEU A 284 7.05 -11.23 -18.10
CA LEU A 284 6.19 -10.62 -19.11
C LEU A 284 6.41 -9.12 -19.04
N VAL A 285 6.75 -8.51 -20.18
CA VAL A 285 7.05 -7.09 -20.25
C VAL A 285 5.95 -6.43 -21.09
N ASN A 286 5.16 -5.57 -20.45
CA ASN A 286 4.20 -4.74 -21.17
C ASN A 286 4.88 -3.41 -21.56
N LEU A 287 5.16 -3.26 -22.85
CA LEU A 287 5.67 -2.03 -23.42
C LEU A 287 4.50 -1.12 -23.82
N LYS A 288 4.37 0.03 -23.16
CA LYS A 288 3.69 1.23 -23.71
C LYS A 288 2.33 0.97 -24.39
N ASN A 289 1.43 0.19 -23.78
CA ASN A 289 0.11 -0.13 -24.34
C ASN A 289 0.14 -0.71 -25.78
N LYS A 290 1.27 -1.26 -26.22
CA LYS A 290 1.42 -1.98 -27.49
C LYS A 290 2.18 -3.28 -27.27
N VAL A 291 1.44 -4.38 -27.40
CA VAL A 291 1.86 -5.79 -27.43
C VAL A 291 2.67 -6.24 -26.21
N ALA A 292 2.09 -7.17 -25.44
CA ALA A 292 2.81 -7.86 -24.37
C ALA A 292 3.85 -8.82 -24.99
N ASN A 293 5.13 -8.61 -24.68
CA ASN A 293 6.20 -9.51 -25.11
C ASN A 293 6.66 -10.38 -23.94
N PHE A 294 6.80 -11.68 -24.18
CA PHE A 294 7.40 -12.62 -23.23
C PHE A 294 8.91 -12.58 -23.37
N ILE A 295 9.62 -12.24 -22.28
CA ILE A 295 11.09 -12.29 -22.26
C ILE A 295 11.50 -13.42 -21.32
N SER A 296 12.12 -14.46 -21.89
CA SER A 296 12.74 -15.56 -21.13
C SER A 296 14.07 -15.09 -20.55
N TYR A 297 14.39 -15.53 -19.32
CA TYR A 297 15.64 -15.18 -18.62
C TYR A 297 16.91 -15.44 -19.46
N HIS A 298 16.87 -16.40 -20.38
CA HIS A 298 18.00 -16.78 -21.23
C HIS A 298 18.30 -15.76 -22.36
N PHE A 299 17.28 -15.03 -22.85
CA PHE A 299 17.44 -14.09 -23.96
C PHE A 299 17.94 -12.70 -23.53
N LEU A 300 17.72 -12.32 -22.26
CA LEU A 300 18.25 -11.07 -21.69
C LEU A 300 19.77 -11.05 -21.61
N TYR A 301 20.41 -12.20 -21.39
CA TYR A 301 21.86 -12.31 -21.30
C TYR A 301 22.56 -12.55 -22.65
N THR A 302 21.88 -13.16 -23.62
CA THR A 302 22.49 -13.53 -24.91
C THR A 302 22.34 -12.45 -25.97
N SER A 303 21.25 -11.66 -25.97
CA SER A 303 21.05 -10.62 -26.99
C SER A 303 21.93 -9.38 -26.81
N PHE A 304 22.61 -9.21 -25.67
CA PHE A 304 23.56 -8.13 -25.42
C PHE A 304 25.00 -8.47 -25.85
N ALA A 305 25.28 -9.72 -26.25
CA ALA A 305 26.63 -10.17 -26.62
C ALA A 305 26.85 -10.39 -28.13
N GLY A 306 25.85 -10.25 -28.99
CA GLY A 306 26.07 -10.45 -30.42
C GLY A 306 24.83 -10.26 -31.28
N THR A 307 25.01 -9.45 -32.32
CA THR A 307 24.27 -9.36 -33.59
C THR A 307 23.11 -10.33 -33.82
N GLY A 308 21.98 -9.76 -34.26
CA GLY A 308 21.01 -10.48 -35.10
C GLY A 308 19.60 -10.52 -34.53
N VAL A 309 18.78 -9.54 -34.95
CA VAL A 309 17.32 -9.62 -34.86
C VAL A 309 16.87 -10.92 -35.52
N THR A 310 16.24 -11.81 -34.78
CA THR A 310 15.39 -12.87 -35.34
C THR A 310 14.01 -12.76 -34.74
N THR A 311 13.10 -12.25 -35.56
CA THR A 311 11.66 -12.19 -35.37
C THR A 311 11.09 -13.60 -35.44
N PHE A 312 10.25 -13.97 -34.46
CA PHE A 312 9.19 -14.98 -34.60
C PHE A 312 7.95 -14.45 -33.87
#